data_AF-A0AAC9Z2H6-F1
#
_entry.id   AF-A0AAC9Z2H6-F1
#
_cell.length_a   1.000
_cell.length_b   1.000
_cell.length_c   1.000
_cell.angle_alpha   90.00
_cell.angle_beta   90.00
_cell.angle_gamma   90.00
#
_symmetry.space_group_name_H-M   'P 1'
#
loop_
_entity.id
_entity.type
_entity.pdbx_description
1 polymer ?
#
loop_
_entity_poly.entity_id
_entity_poly.type
_entity_poly.pdbx_seq_one_letter_code
_entity_poly.pdbx_strand_id
1 'polypeptide(L)'
;MQNYFSIILAILMFQGYNPSQDQEVSVSLRKINDMQGDLHIVNHLKQDIVVNKFILSVNVLIFELQTDTGYIKKISGTPPPMPPSNLEAYDVVLKQNEAITISLHFPSSKNKDKTKVKLRAKIPYKTRICQNEKIAYSDWIFL
;
A
#
# COMPACT_ATOMS: atom_id res chain seq x y z
N MET A 1 -37.32 -28.73 14.84
CA MET A 1 -36.36 -28.85 13.74
C MET A 1 -36.39 -27.57 12.92
N GLN A 2 -35.44 -26.67 13.13
CA GLN A 2 -35.05 -25.57 12.21
C GLN A 2 -34.11 -24.64 12.99
N ASN A 3 -32.87 -24.54 12.52
CA ASN A 3 -31.88 -23.47 12.75
C ASN A 3 -30.42 -23.93 12.53
N TYR A 4 -30.19 -25.08 11.89
CA TYR A 4 -28.85 -25.46 11.44
C TYR A 4 -28.45 -24.83 10.08
N PHE A 5 -29.39 -24.23 9.35
CA PHE A 5 -29.11 -23.63 8.03
C PHE A 5 -28.45 -22.25 8.09
N SER A 6 -28.65 -21.47 9.17
CA SER A 6 -28.06 -20.12 9.27
C SER A 6 -26.59 -20.13 9.70
N ILE A 7 -26.13 -21.20 10.36
CA ILE A 7 -24.73 -21.31 10.80
C ILE A 7 -23.84 -21.79 9.66
N ILE A 8 -24.35 -22.67 8.79
CA ILE A 8 -23.58 -23.16 7.62
C ILE A 8 -23.39 -22.05 6.58
N LEU A 9 -24.36 -21.13 6.43
CA LEU A 9 -24.23 -20.00 5.51
C LEU A 9 -23.21 -18.94 6.00
N ALA A 10 -23.03 -18.79 7.32
CA ALA A 10 -21.99 -17.92 7.88
C ALA A 10 -20.58 -18.53 7.71
N ILE A 11 -20.46 -19.86 7.72
CA ILE A 11 -19.18 -20.56 7.53
C ILE A 11 -18.76 -20.56 6.04
N LEU A 12 -19.72 -20.56 5.11
CA LEU A 12 -19.43 -20.55 3.67
C LEU A 12 -19.08 -19.17 3.09
N MET A 13 -19.44 -18.08 3.76
CA MET A 13 -19.02 -16.72 3.35
C MET A 13 -17.54 -16.41 3.66
N PHE A 14 -16.85 -17.28 4.40
CA PHE A 14 -15.40 -17.20 4.60
C PHE A 14 -14.58 -18.01 3.58
N GLN A 15 -15.23 -18.75 2.66
CA GLN A 15 -14.52 -19.55 1.65
C GLN A 15 -14.10 -18.78 0.38
N GLY A 16 -13.91 -17.47 0.52
CA GLY A 16 -13.25 -16.62 -0.48
C GLY A 16 -11.89 -16.08 -0.03
N TYR A 17 -11.44 -16.34 1.20
CA TYR A 17 -10.09 -15.99 1.64
C TYR A 17 -9.26 -17.26 1.64
N ASN A 18 -8.52 -17.47 0.55
CA ASN A 18 -7.35 -18.31 0.56
C ASN A 18 -6.19 -17.39 0.96
N PRO A 19 -5.81 -17.28 2.25
CA PRO A 19 -4.56 -16.64 2.59
C PRO A 19 -3.48 -17.59 2.07
N SER A 20 -2.96 -17.32 0.87
CA SER A 20 -1.62 -17.76 0.54
C SER A 20 -0.76 -17.42 1.75
N GLN A 21 -0.13 -18.44 2.34
CA GLN A 21 0.61 -18.44 3.61
C GLN A 21 1.88 -17.56 3.60
N ASP A 22 1.92 -16.45 2.85
CA ASP A 22 3.06 -15.55 2.66
C ASP A 22 2.65 -14.06 2.74
N GLN A 23 1.71 -13.69 3.63
CA GLN A 23 1.43 -12.26 3.87
C GLN A 23 2.52 -11.64 4.74
N GLU A 24 3.63 -11.25 4.10
CA GLU A 24 4.84 -10.68 4.72
C GLU A 24 4.56 -9.28 5.32
N VAL A 25 4.07 -8.34 4.53
CA VAL A 25 3.78 -6.96 4.95
C VAL A 25 2.47 -6.54 4.27
N SER A 26 1.49 -6.06 5.04
CA SER A 26 0.24 -5.57 4.46
C SER A 26 0.31 -4.08 4.21
N VAL A 27 -0.26 -3.66 3.09
CA VAL A 27 -0.31 -2.25 2.68
C VAL A 27 -1.74 -1.95 2.25
N SER A 28 -2.36 -0.97 2.91
CA SER A 28 -3.70 -0.51 2.57
C SER A 28 -3.66 0.95 2.17
N LEU A 29 -4.08 1.24 0.94
CA LEU A 29 -4.23 2.59 0.44
C LEU A 29 -5.71 2.98 0.50
N ARG A 30 -6.04 4.01 1.27
CA ARG A 30 -7.40 4.49 1.44
C ARG A 30 -7.55 5.88 0.83
N LYS A 31 -8.56 6.05 -0.03
CA LYS A 31 -8.98 7.37 -0.49
C LYS A 31 -9.91 8.02 0.53
N ILE A 32 -9.56 9.21 1.01
CA ILE A 32 -10.41 10.03 1.89
C ILE A 32 -11.25 10.98 1.04
N ASN A 33 -10.61 11.66 0.09
CA ASN A 33 -11.25 12.52 -0.90
C ASN A 33 -10.43 12.56 -2.21
N ASP A 34 -10.84 13.36 -3.18
CA ASP A 34 -10.19 13.46 -4.50
C ASP A 34 -8.71 13.88 -4.45
N MET A 35 -8.25 14.49 -3.36
CA MET A 35 -6.89 15.00 -3.22
C MET A 35 -6.13 14.40 -2.05
N GLN A 36 -6.77 13.60 -1.19
CA GLN A 36 -6.17 13.12 0.05
C GLN A 36 -6.51 11.66 0.27
N GLY A 37 -5.54 10.94 0.82
CA GLY A 37 -5.70 9.57 1.26
C GLY A 37 -4.72 9.24 2.37
N ASP A 38 -4.82 8.02 2.87
CA ASP A 38 -3.89 7.48 3.84
C ASP A 38 -3.31 6.17 3.31
N LEU A 39 -2.04 5.96 3.62
CA LEU A 39 -1.34 4.71 3.43
C LEU A 39 -1.08 4.09 4.80
N HIS A 40 -1.65 2.92 5.02
CA HIS A 40 -1.46 2.13 6.22
C HIS A 40 -0.56 0.94 5.88
N ILE A 41 0.51 0.74 6.66
CA ILE A 41 1.45 -0.36 6.48
C ILE A 41 1.52 -1.12 7.80
N VAL A 42 1.36 -2.44 7.77
CA VAL A 42 1.48 -3.31 8.94
C VAL A 42 2.51 -4.40 8.66
N ASN A 43 3.43 -4.59 9.60
CA ASN A 43 4.35 -5.71 9.55
C ASN A 43 3.70 -6.97 10.12
N HIS A 44 3.59 -8.05 9.34
CA HIS A 44 3.11 -9.33 9.86
C HIS A 44 4.24 -10.36 10.02
N LEU A 45 5.46 -10.04 9.56
CA LEU A 45 6.64 -10.86 9.77
C LEU A 45 6.99 -10.94 11.25
N LYS A 46 7.58 -12.08 11.65
CA LYS A 46 8.24 -12.23 12.96
C LYS A 46 9.50 -11.35 13.09
N GLN A 47 10.01 -10.86 11.97
CA GLN A 47 11.22 -10.03 11.90
C GLN A 47 10.83 -8.56 11.80
N ASP A 48 11.66 -7.69 12.38
CA ASP A 48 11.54 -6.26 12.19
C ASP A 48 11.76 -5.88 10.74
N ILE A 49 10.88 -5.02 10.22
CA ILE A 49 11.07 -4.37 8.92
C ILE A 49 11.45 -2.91 9.11
N VAL A 50 12.12 -2.38 8.10
CA VAL A 50 12.46 -0.97 7.99
C VAL A 50 11.77 -0.39 6.77
N VAL A 51 11.03 0.69 6.99
CA VAL A 51 10.43 1.52 5.94
C VAL A 51 10.93 2.95 6.09
N ASN A 52 11.11 3.67 4.98
CA ASN A 52 11.65 5.03 5.04
C ASN A 52 10.54 6.08 4.90
N LYS A 53 10.28 6.85 5.96
CA LYS A 53 9.15 7.80 6.01
C LYS A 53 9.26 8.91 4.97
N PHE A 54 10.46 9.34 4.61
CA PHE A 54 10.66 10.31 3.54
C PHE A 54 10.19 9.72 2.20
N ILE A 55 10.65 8.53 1.84
CA ILE A 55 10.21 7.84 0.61
C ILE A 55 8.69 7.68 0.60
N LEU A 56 8.11 7.23 1.72
CA LEU A 56 6.66 7.05 1.86
C LEU A 56 5.86 8.33 1.68
N SER A 57 6.45 9.50 1.93
CA SER A 57 5.78 10.80 1.75
C SER A 57 5.83 11.33 0.31
N VAL A 58 6.61 10.71 -0.56
CA VAL A 58 6.83 11.19 -1.93
C VAL A 58 6.06 10.31 -2.92
N ASN A 59 4.87 10.78 -3.32
CA ASN A 59 3.95 10.10 -4.22
C ASN A 59 4.59 9.49 -5.48
N VAL A 60 5.49 10.21 -6.15
CA VAL A 60 6.12 9.75 -7.39
C VAL A 60 7.04 8.53 -7.19
N LEU A 61 7.47 8.28 -5.95
CA LEU A 61 8.28 7.12 -5.58
C LEU A 61 7.44 5.91 -5.21
N ILE A 62 6.24 6.12 -4.66
CA ILE A 62 5.44 5.04 -4.05
C ILE A 62 4.18 4.69 -4.83
N PHE A 63 3.84 5.39 -5.91
CA PHE A 63 2.62 5.12 -6.64
C PHE A 63 2.85 4.59 -8.06
N GLU A 64 2.00 3.64 -8.44
CA GLU A 64 1.85 3.17 -9.81
C GLU A 64 0.44 3.45 -10.30
N LEU A 65 0.32 3.89 -11.55
CA LEU A 65 -0.96 4.11 -12.23
C LEU A 65 -1.17 3.00 -13.25
N GLN A 66 -2.38 2.47 -13.31
CA GLN A 66 -2.81 1.58 -14.38
C GLN A 66 -3.90 2.27 -15.21
N THR A 67 -3.66 2.39 -16.51
CA THR A 67 -4.65 2.88 -17.47
C THR A 67 -5.65 1.77 -17.84
N ASP A 68 -6.71 2.11 -18.56
CA ASP A 68 -7.70 1.17 -19.08
C ASP A 68 -7.12 0.10 -20.02
N THR A 69 -6.04 0.41 -20.71
CA THR A 69 -5.26 -0.55 -21.50
C THR A 69 -4.48 -1.57 -20.65
N GLY A 70 -4.54 -1.46 -19.31
CA GLY A 70 -3.79 -2.30 -18.38
C GLY A 70 -2.32 -1.89 -18.23
N TYR A 71 -1.85 -0.90 -18.99
CA TYR A 71 -0.46 -0.42 -18.93
C TYR A 71 -0.17 0.25 -17.59
N ILE A 72 0.89 -0.23 -16.91
CA ILE A 72 1.35 0.34 -15.65
C ILE A 72 2.35 1.46 -15.96
N LYS A 73 1.95 2.69 -15.68
CA LYS A 73 2.78 3.89 -15.79
C LYS A 73 3.26 4.31 -14.41
N LYS A 74 4.54 4.66 -14.30
CA LYS A 74 5.02 5.45 -13.16
C LYS A 74 4.36 6.81 -13.18
N ILE A 75 4.07 7.38 -12.00
CA ILE A 75 3.57 8.76 -11.95
C ILE A 75 4.65 9.68 -12.51
N SER A 76 4.35 10.29 -13.66
CA SER A 76 5.10 11.43 -14.18
C SER A 76 4.51 12.69 -13.55
N GLY A 77 5.32 13.42 -12.79
CA GLY A 77 4.90 14.64 -12.09
C GLY A 77 6.09 15.56 -11.79
N THR A 78 5.89 16.49 -10.85
CA THR A 78 6.98 17.30 -10.29
C THR A 78 8.12 16.37 -9.87
N PRO A 79 9.39 16.69 -10.21
CA PRO A 79 10.51 15.88 -9.77
C PRO A 79 10.44 15.66 -8.25
N PRO A 80 10.82 14.46 -7.76
CA PRO A 80 10.83 14.22 -6.33
C PRO A 80 11.69 15.28 -5.65
N PRO A 81 11.33 15.69 -4.41
CA PRO A 81 12.18 16.60 -3.65
C PRO A 81 13.60 16.01 -3.54
N MET A 82 14.60 16.89 -3.50
CA MET A 82 15.97 16.47 -3.28
C MET A 82 16.03 15.63 -1.99
N PRO A 83 16.61 14.41 -2.03
CA PRO A 83 16.67 13.58 -0.84
C PRO A 83 17.47 14.29 0.26
N PRO A 84 17.12 14.09 1.53
CA PRO A 84 17.91 14.58 2.64
C PRO A 84 19.31 13.96 2.62
N SER A 85 20.29 14.69 3.16
CA SER A 85 21.69 14.23 3.23
C SER A 85 21.87 12.93 4.02
N ASN A 86 21.00 12.67 5.00
CA ASN A 86 20.92 11.41 5.73
C ASN A 86 19.51 10.82 5.59
N LEU A 87 19.35 9.85 4.68
CA LEU A 87 18.09 9.14 4.47
C LEU A 87 17.76 8.20 5.64
N GLU A 88 18.76 7.60 6.28
CA GLU A 88 18.58 6.64 7.39
C GLU A 88 17.93 7.30 8.61
N ALA A 89 18.07 8.62 8.77
CA ALA A 89 17.38 9.37 9.82
C ALA A 89 15.84 9.33 9.70
N TYR A 90 15.32 8.92 8.54
CA TYR A 90 13.88 8.77 8.27
C TYR A 90 13.41 7.32 8.31
N ASP A 91 14.30 6.38 8.63
CA ASP A 91 13.95 4.98 8.77
C ASP A 91 13.09 4.76 10.01
N VAL A 92 11.98 4.05 9.81
CA VAL A 92 11.08 3.61 10.85
C VAL A 92 11.14 2.10 10.91
N VAL A 93 11.43 1.59 12.10
CA VAL A 93 11.41 0.16 12.39
C VAL A 93 9.99 -0.20 12.81
N LEU A 94 9.40 -1.18 12.13
CA LEU A 94 8.11 -1.76 12.53
C LEU A 94 8.36 -3.17 13.02
N LYS A 95 8.08 -3.42 14.30
CA LYS A 95 8.08 -4.76 14.89
C LYS A 95 6.86 -5.55 14.41
N GLN A 96 6.81 -6.83 14.76
CA GLN A 96 5.67 -7.67 14.42
C GLN A 96 4.35 -7.06 14.91
N ASN A 97 3.40 -6.94 13.99
CA ASN A 97 2.07 -6.32 14.12
C ASN A 97 2.05 -4.82 14.45
N GLU A 98 3.20 -4.13 14.42
CA GLU A 98 3.22 -2.67 14.44
C GLU A 98 2.84 -2.11 13.07
N ALA A 99 2.28 -0.90 13.11
CA ALA A 99 1.79 -0.21 11.94
C ALA A 99 2.21 1.24 11.91
N ILE A 100 2.31 1.78 10.69
CA ILE A 100 2.46 3.21 10.44
C ILE A 100 1.37 3.66 9.48
N THR A 101 0.87 4.88 9.70
CA THR A 101 -0.05 5.54 8.78
C THR A 101 0.60 6.83 8.28
N ILE A 102 0.62 7.00 6.96
CA ILE A 102 1.14 8.18 6.28
C ILE A 102 0.00 8.83 5.52
N SER A 103 -0.28 10.09 5.81
CA SER A 103 -1.21 10.88 5.00
C SER A 103 -0.56 11.27 3.69
N LEU A 104 -1.30 11.10 2.61
CA LEU A 104 -0.85 11.28 1.23
C LEU A 104 -1.73 12.29 0.52
N HIS A 105 -1.10 12.99 -0.43
CA HIS A 105 -1.81 13.83 -1.37
C HIS A 105 -1.95 13.07 -2.68
N PHE A 106 -3.16 12.89 -3.22
CA PHE A 106 -3.28 12.28 -4.53
C PHE A 106 -2.97 13.27 -5.64
N PRO A 107 -2.38 12.82 -6.77
CA PRO A 107 -2.24 13.67 -7.93
C PRO A 107 -3.62 14.15 -8.38
N SER A 108 -3.79 15.46 -8.51
CA SER A 108 -5.00 16.05 -9.11
C SER A 108 -5.16 15.51 -10.54
N SER A 109 -6.22 14.74 -10.81
CA SER A 109 -6.58 14.39 -12.17
C SER A 109 -7.18 15.64 -12.84
N LYS A 110 -6.37 16.37 -13.61
CA LYS A 110 -6.89 17.38 -14.54
C LYS A 110 -7.71 16.76 -15.68
N ASN A 111 -7.69 15.43 -15.82
CA ASN A 111 -8.45 14.71 -16.81
C ASN A 111 -9.89 14.48 -16.33
N LYS A 112 -10.83 15.00 -17.11
CA LYS A 112 -12.28 14.84 -16.90
C LYS A 112 -12.75 13.39 -17.03
N ASP A 113 -11.94 12.50 -17.60
CA ASP A 113 -12.19 11.04 -17.62
C ASP A 113 -11.73 10.37 -16.32
N LYS A 114 -12.51 10.57 -15.26
CA LYS A 114 -12.28 9.99 -13.92
C LYS A 114 -12.54 8.47 -13.84
N THR A 115 -12.96 7.81 -14.91
CA THR A 115 -13.56 6.47 -14.80
C THR A 115 -12.63 5.30 -15.13
N LYS A 116 -11.34 5.53 -15.40
CA LYS A 116 -10.50 4.49 -16.02
C LYS A 116 -9.07 4.36 -15.52
N VAL A 117 -8.64 5.17 -14.56
CA VAL A 117 -7.27 5.09 -14.01
C VAL A 117 -7.32 4.48 -12.62
N LYS A 118 -6.58 3.40 -12.42
CA LYS A 118 -6.35 2.80 -11.10
C LYS A 118 -5.00 3.25 -10.55
N LEU A 119 -4.91 3.32 -9.23
CA LEU A 119 -3.72 3.65 -8.46
C LEU A 119 -3.46 2.54 -7.46
N ARG A 120 -2.20 2.18 -7.25
CA ARG A 120 -1.78 1.41 -6.08
C ARG A 120 -0.52 2.00 -5.46
N ALA A 121 -0.34 1.72 -4.19
CA ALA A 121 0.92 1.95 -3.51
C ALA A 121 1.89 0.78 -3.74
N LYS A 122 3.16 1.12 -3.93
CA LYS A 122 4.31 0.23 -4.08
C LYS A 122 5.33 0.66 -3.03
N ILE A 123 5.44 -0.14 -1.97
CA ILE A 123 6.19 0.22 -0.78
C ILE A 123 7.47 -0.60 -0.69
N PRO A 124 8.65 0.03 -0.84
CA PRO A 124 9.91 -0.63 -0.55
C PRO A 124 10.07 -0.80 0.97
N TYR A 125 10.54 -1.97 1.38
CA TYR A 125 10.93 -2.26 2.76
C TYR A 125 12.14 -3.19 2.79
N LYS A 126 12.86 -3.19 3.91
CA LYS A 126 13.98 -4.12 4.18
C LYS A 126 13.69 -4.89 5.46
N THR A 127 14.22 -6.10 5.60
CA THR A 127 14.26 -6.74 6.92
C THR A 127 15.57 -6.39 7.61
N ARG A 128 15.62 -6.37 8.95
CA ARG A 128 16.88 -6.13 9.66
C ARG A 128 17.93 -7.23 9.43
N ILE A 129 17.49 -8.44 9.08
CA ILE A 129 18.35 -9.62 8.87
C ILE A 129 18.88 -9.66 7.43
N CYS A 130 18.09 -9.21 6.46
CA CYS A 130 18.45 -9.19 5.05
C CYS A 130 18.16 -7.79 4.48
N GLN A 131 19.21 -7.03 4.21
CA GLN A 131 19.11 -5.65 3.71
C GLN A 131 18.68 -5.55 2.25
N ASN A 132 18.39 -6.68 1.59
CA ASN A 132 17.81 -6.67 0.26
C ASN A 132 16.42 -6.03 0.31
N GLU A 133 16.22 -5.04 -0.55
CA GLU A 133 14.94 -4.36 -0.65
C GLU A 133 13.87 -5.30 -1.22
N LYS A 134 12.78 -5.42 -0.48
CA LYS A 134 11.54 -6.09 -0.89
C LYS A 134 10.47 -5.04 -1.17
N ILE A 135 9.41 -5.44 -1.87
CA ILE A 135 8.33 -4.54 -2.26
C ILE A 135 7.00 -5.15 -1.85
N ALA A 136 6.21 -4.38 -1.10
CA ALA A 136 4.81 -4.69 -0.81
C ALA A 136 3.89 -3.78 -1.63
N TYR A 137 2.73 -4.28 -2.02
CA TYR A 137 1.77 -3.54 -2.82
C TYR A 137 0.46 -3.39 -2.06
N SER A 138 -0.20 -2.25 -2.23
CA SER A 138 -1.63 -2.18 -1.91
C SER A 138 -2.47 -2.79 -3.03
N ASP A 139 -3.73 -3.05 -2.73
CA ASP A 139 -4.74 -3.24 -3.76
C ASP A 139 -4.86 -2.01 -4.66
N TRP A 140 -5.40 -2.23 -5.87
CA TRP A 140 -5.72 -1.17 -6.79
C TRP A 140 -7.00 -0.44 -6.36
N ILE A 141 -6.94 0.90 -6.34
CA ILE A 141 -8.09 1.77 -6.12
C ILE A 141 -8.34 2.64 -7.35
N PHE A 142 -9.58 3.07 -7.56
CA PHE A 142 -9.89 4.05 -8.60
C PHE A 142 -9.59 5.47 -8.10
N LEU A 143 -8.97 6.28 -8.97
CA LEU A 143 -8.72 7.70 -8.73
C LEU A 143 -9.93 8.58 -9.03
#